data_AF-A0A933GUX9-F1
#
_entry.id   AF-A0A933GUX9-F1
#
_cell.length_a   1.000
_cell.length_b   1.000
_cell.length_c   1.000
_cell.angle_alpha   90.00
_cell.angle_beta   90.00
_cell.angle_gamma   90.00
#
_symmetry.space_group_name_H-M   'P 1'
#
loop_
_entity.id
_entity.type
_entity.pdbx_description
1 polymer ?
#
loop_
_entity_poly.entity_id
_entity_poly.type
_entity_poly.pdbx_seq_one_letter_code
_entity_poly.pdbx_strand_id
1 'polypeptide(L)' 'MKATPRGSSASRLRAALEMYRMGESMMRLRLRRRYPRASEARLAARLVAWLEERPGAEEGDAQGS' A
#
# COMPACT_ATOMS: atom_id res chain seq x y z
N MET A 1 -13.40 1.63 34.11
CA MET A 1 -12.65 0.78 33.15
C MET A 1 -12.01 1.69 32.11
N LYS A 2 -10.67 1.87 32.10
CA LYS A 2 -9.99 2.57 31.00
C LYS A 2 -9.56 1.54 29.97
N ALA A 3 -9.96 1.73 28.72
CA ALA A 3 -9.60 0.85 27.61
C ALA A 3 -8.08 0.78 27.45
N THR A 4 -7.56 -0.44 27.34
CA THR A 4 -6.15 -0.75 27.10
C THR A 4 -5.67 -0.02 25.83
N PRO A 5 -4.56 0.74 25.85
CA PRO A 5 -4.08 1.39 24.64
C PRO A 5 -3.57 0.32 23.67
N ARG A 6 -4.17 0.20 22.50
CA ARG A 6 -3.66 -0.64 21.40
C ARG A 6 -2.31 -0.08 20.92
N GLY A 7 -1.21 -0.67 21.40
CA GLY A 7 0.18 -0.38 20.99
C GLY A 7 0.65 1.07 21.20
N SER A 8 1.97 1.30 21.25
CA SER A 8 2.50 2.67 21.14
C SER A 8 2.31 3.23 19.72
N SER A 9 2.36 4.54 19.53
CA SER A 9 2.32 5.16 18.18
C SER A 9 3.41 4.59 17.27
N ALA A 10 4.62 4.35 17.81
CA ALA A 10 5.70 3.69 17.08
C ALA A 10 5.34 2.26 16.65
N SER A 11 4.63 1.50 17.49
CA SER A 11 4.15 0.16 17.14
C SER A 11 3.12 0.19 16.01
N ARG A 12 2.19 1.14 16.04
CA ARG A 12 1.17 1.29 14.99
C ARG A 12 1.80 1.72 13.66
N LEU A 13 2.74 2.66 13.70
CA LEU A 13 3.47 3.09 12.50
C LEU A 13 4.24 1.93 11.87
N ARG A 14 4.94 1.11 12.67
CA ARG A 14 5.64 -0.08 12.17
C ARG A 14 4.68 -1.04 11.46
N ALA A 15 3.55 -1.36 12.09
CA ALA A 15 2.53 -2.22 11.49
C ALA A 15 2.00 -1.64 10.16
N ALA A 16 1.72 -0.33 10.10
CA ALA A 16 1.26 0.33 8.87
C ALA A 16 2.31 0.23 7.74
N LEU A 17 3.60 0.43 8.05
CA LEU A 17 4.68 0.32 7.07
C LEU A 17 4.91 -1.13 6.60
N GLU A 18 4.68 -2.12 7.47
CA GLU A 18 4.72 -3.53 7.08
C GLU A 18 3.55 -3.89 6.15
N MET A 19 2.35 -3.43 6.48
CA MET A 19 1.16 -3.60 5.64
C MET A 19 1.35 -2.95 4.27
N TYR A 20 1.89 -1.73 4.23
CA TYR A 20 2.21 -1.03 2.99
C TYR A 20 3.17 -1.85 2.10
N ARG A 21 4.28 -2.33 2.67
CA ARG A 21 5.27 -3.15 1.93
C ARG A 21 4.69 -4.45 1.41
N MET A 22 3.80 -5.08 2.19
CA MET A 22 3.09 -6.29 1.76
C MET A 22 2.13 -5.98 0.60
N GLY A 23 1.36 -4.89 0.69
CA GLY A 23 0.49 -4.41 -0.38
C GLY A 23 1.25 -4.13 -1.68
N GLU A 24 2.39 -3.45 -1.59
CA GLU A 24 3.25 -3.14 -2.74
C GLU A 24 3.73 -4.43 -3.43
N SER A 25 4.14 -5.43 -2.65
CA SER A 25 4.60 -6.73 -3.16
C SER A 25 3.49 -7.49 -3.90
N MET A 26 2.28 -7.49 -3.34
CA MET A 26 1.10 -8.08 -3.98
C MET A 26 0.74 -7.36 -5.28
N MET A 27 0.80 -6.02 -5.30
CA MET A 27 0.52 -5.25 -6.52
C MET A 27 1.56 -5.50 -7.61
N ARG A 28 2.85 -5.57 -7.27
CA ARG A 28 3.89 -5.97 -8.23
C ARG A 28 3.59 -7.32 -8.87
N LEU A 29 3.20 -8.31 -8.07
CA LEU A 29 2.83 -9.63 -8.57
C LEU A 29 1.61 -9.57 -9.50
N ARG A 30 0.58 -8.80 -9.12
CA ARG A 30 -0.61 -8.56 -9.96
C ARG A 30 -0.24 -7.93 -11.30
N LEU A 31 0.62 -6.91 -11.29
CA LEU A 31 1.10 -6.23 -12.50
C LEU A 31 1.89 -7.17 -13.40
N ARG A 32 2.76 -8.03 -12.83
CA ARG A 32 3.48 -9.06 -13.61
C ARG A 32 2.52 -10.01 -14.31
N ARG A 33 1.50 -10.49 -13.60
CA ARG A 33 0.48 -11.39 -14.17
C ARG A 33 -0.31 -10.72 -15.29
N ARG A 34 -0.65 -9.43 -15.12
CA ARG A 34 -1.39 -8.64 -16.12
C ARG A 34 -0.54 -8.27 -17.34
N TYR A 35 0.75 -8.05 -17.15
CA TYR A 35 1.68 -7.62 -18.20
C TYR A 35 2.93 -8.52 -18.24
N PRO A 36 2.80 -9.79 -18.67
CA PRO A 36 3.86 -10.78 -18.57
C PRO A 36 5.12 -10.45 -19.38
N ARG A 37 4.99 -9.62 -20.43
CA ARG A 37 6.09 -9.18 -21.30
C ARG A 37 6.65 -7.80 -20.96
N ALA A 38 6.10 -7.12 -19.95
CA ALA A 38 6.62 -5.82 -19.54
C ALA A 38 7.99 -5.98 -18.86
N SER A 39 8.91 -5.07 -19.17
CA SER A 39 10.18 -4.99 -18.45
C SER A 39 9.97 -4.52 -17.00
N GLU A 40 10.95 -4.78 -16.14
CA GLU A 40 10.94 -4.32 -14.74
C GLU A 40 10.69 -2.81 -14.63
N ALA A 41 11.38 -2.00 -15.45
CA ALA A 41 11.20 -0.56 -15.46
C ALA A 41 9.76 -0.14 -15.80
N ARG A 42 9.10 -0.87 -16.71
CA ARG A 42 7.70 -0.59 -17.08
C ARG A 42 6.69 -1.07 -16.05
N LEU A 43 7.03 -2.09 -15.27
CA LEU A 43 6.24 -2.53 -14.12
C LEU A 43 6.40 -1.56 -12.94
N ALA A 44 7.61 -1.07 -12.68
CA ALA A 44 7.88 -0.05 -11.66
C ALA A 44 7.12 1.25 -11.95
N ALA A 45 7.15 1.74 -13.19
CA ALA A 45 6.39 2.93 -13.58
C ALA A 45 4.88 2.76 -13.38
N ARG A 46 4.34 1.57 -13.69
CA ARG A 46 2.91 1.26 -13.47
C ARG A 46 2.56 1.17 -11.99
N LEU A 47 3.46 0.65 -11.17
CA LEU A 47 3.27 0.62 -9.72
C LEU A 47 3.22 2.03 -9.14
N VAL A 48 4.12 2.92 -9.58
CA VAL A 48 4.12 4.34 -9.16
C VAL A 48 2.80 5.00 -9.56
N ALA A 49 2.37 4.88 -10.81
CA ALA A 49 1.10 5.44 -11.27
C ALA A 49 -0.10 4.91 -10.44
N TRP A 50 -0.10 3.62 -10.10
CA TRP A 50 -1.14 3.06 -9.24
C TRP A 50 -1.10 3.59 -7.80
N LEU A 51 0.09 3.84 -7.24
CA LEU A 51 0.28 4.43 -5.91
C LEU A 51 -0.10 5.92 -5.86
N GLU A 52 -0.06 6.61 -6.99
CA GLU A 52 -0.51 8.01 -7.10
C GLU A 52 -2.04 8.09 -7.23
N GLU A 53 -2.64 7.23 -8.06
CA GLU A 53 -4.09 7.22 -8.28
C GLU A 53 -4.87 6.59 -7.12
N ARG A 54 -4.28 5.58 -6.45
CA ARG A 54 -4.87 4.80 -5.34
C ARG A 54 -6.37 4.53 -5.49
N PRO A 55 -6.80 3.78 -6.51
CA PRO A 55 -8.22 3.54 -6.77
C PRO A 55 -8.94 2.92 -5.56
N GLY A 56 -10.02 3.54 -5.10
CA GLY A 56 -10.79 3.19 -3.91
C GLY A 56 -10.29 3.80 -2.59
N ALA A 57 -9.24 4.62 -2.63
CA ALA A 57 -8.71 5.39 -1.51
C ALA A 57 -8.31 6.81 -1.97
N GLU A 58 -9.04 7.34 -2.94
CA GLU A 58 -8.82 8.66 -3.54
C GLU A 58 -8.93 9.76 -2.47
N GLU A 59 -9.81 9.57 -1.50
CA GLU A 59 -10.01 10.46 -0.33
C GLU A 59 -9.14 10.05 0.87
N GLY A 60 -8.06 9.31 0.65
CA GLY A 60 -7.20 8.81 1.71
C GLY A 60 -7.81 7.66 2.52
N ASP A 61 -7.04 7.16 3.48
CA ASP A 61 -7.39 5.97 4.29
C ASP A 61 -8.11 6.31 5.60
N ALA A 62 -8.41 7.58 5.85
CA ALA A 62 -8.98 8.08 7.09
C ALA A 62 -10.28 8.85 6.83
N GLN A 63 -11.18 8.85 7.82
CA GLN A 63 -12.38 9.67 7.78
C GLN A 63 -12.00 11.14 7.94
N GLY A 64 -12.23 11.95 6.90
CA GLY A 64 -11.99 13.40 6.91
C GLY A 64 -10.69 13.88 6.26
N SER A 65 -10.09 13.09 5.35
CA SER A 65 -9.04 13.61 4.45
C SER A 65 -9.60 14.61 3.42
#